data_AF-A0A7C3UEG0-F1
#
_entry.id   AF-A0A7C3UEG0-F1
#
_cell.length_a   1.000
_cell.length_b   1.000
_cell.length_c   1.000
_cell.angle_alpha   90.00
_cell.angle_beta   90.00
_cell.angle_gamma   90.00
#
_symmetry.space_group_name_H-M   'P 1'
#
loop_
_entity.id
_entity.type
_entity.pdbx_description
1 polymer ?
#
loop_
_entity_poly.entity_id
_entity_poly.type
_entity_poly.pdbx_seq_one_letter_code
_entity_poly.pdbx_strand_id
1 'polypeptide(L)'
;MKIKHSQAYKFVKSCLDTIKSARIPLYSNKFSNHIYTQHQHLAILCLMKYLKQHYREIVDLLQNTDAFTRLLKLKTIPHFTTLQKFFKRFSQLMFDRILCQSLKLFQLSVVGIAIDATGYDSDYSSKYYSVKIKGSCFRKSYTKDSIAIDVKTQSILANKSCKAPRHDNKDFKLLIKKIYRRLKIDYV
;
A
#
# COMPACT_ATOMS: atom_id res chain seq x y z
N MET A 1 13.99 1.15 23.72
CA MET A 1 12.92 1.82 22.93
C MET A 1 13.42 2.86 21.91
N LYS A 2 14.56 3.55 22.12
CA LYS A 2 15.09 4.59 21.20
C LYS A 2 15.45 4.10 19.78
N ILE A 3 15.85 2.84 19.62
CA ILE A 3 16.32 2.27 18.33
C ILE A 3 15.20 2.22 17.28
N LYS A 4 13.95 1.91 17.69
CA LYS A 4 12.81 1.83 16.77
C LYS A 4 12.48 3.19 16.13
N HIS A 5 12.59 4.28 16.89
CA HIS A 5 12.31 5.63 16.37
C HIS A 5 13.34 6.06 15.32
N SER A 6 14.62 5.74 15.50
CA SER A 6 15.67 6.05 14.51
C SER A 6 15.46 5.30 13.19
N GLN A 7 15.13 4.01 13.25
CA GLN A 7 14.85 3.22 12.05
C GLN A 7 13.56 3.66 11.35
N ALA A 8 12.49 3.91 12.11
CA ALA A 8 11.24 4.44 11.56
C ALA A 8 11.44 5.79 10.88
N TYR A 9 12.29 6.66 11.45
CA TYR A 9 12.63 7.94 10.83
C TYR A 9 13.34 7.76 9.48
N LYS A 10 14.36 6.89 9.42
CA LYS A 10 15.05 6.56 8.16
C LYS A 10 14.09 5.96 7.12
N PHE A 11 13.19 5.08 7.56
CA PHE A 11 12.16 4.49 6.71
C PHE A 11 11.24 5.56 6.12
N VAL A 12 10.67 6.44 6.95
CA VAL A 12 9.77 7.52 6.48
C VAL A 12 10.48 8.47 5.53
N LYS A 13 11.75 8.80 5.80
CA LYS A 13 12.57 9.59 4.89
C LYS A 13 12.71 8.92 3.52
N SER A 14 13.07 7.64 3.50
CA SER A 14 13.13 6.84 2.27
C SER A 14 11.78 6.77 1.54
N CYS A 15 10.67 6.62 2.27
CA CYS A 15 9.32 6.64 1.68
C CYS A 15 9.02 7.99 1.03
N LEU A 16 9.31 9.11 1.71
CA LEU A 16 9.11 10.44 1.16
C LEU A 16 9.89 10.66 -0.13
N ASP A 17 11.16 10.24 -0.17
CA ASP A 17 12.01 10.40 -1.35
C ASP A 17 11.50 9.53 -2.52
N THR A 18 11.00 8.33 -2.21
CA THR A 18 10.34 7.45 -3.19
C THR A 18 9.04 8.06 -3.72
N ILE A 19 8.19 8.62 -2.84
CA ILE A 19 6.91 9.25 -3.19
C ILE A 19 7.13 10.48 -4.08
N LYS A 20 8.11 11.32 -3.75
CA LYS A 20 8.50 12.47 -4.58
C LYS A 20 8.95 12.02 -5.97
N SER A 21 9.77 10.95 -6.03
CA SER A 21 10.22 10.36 -7.29
C SER A 21 9.08 9.73 -8.11
N ALA A 22 7.97 9.34 -7.47
CA ALA A 22 6.84 8.69 -8.12
C ALA A 22 5.94 9.64 -8.93
N ARG A 23 6.28 10.94 -8.99
CA ARG A 23 5.52 11.98 -9.72
C ARG A 23 4.03 11.99 -9.33
N ILE A 24 3.77 11.82 -8.04
CA ILE A 24 2.41 12.00 -7.48
C ILE A 24 2.19 13.51 -7.32
N PRO A 25 1.04 14.06 -7.75
CA PRO A 25 0.77 15.48 -7.56
C PRO A 25 0.66 15.82 -6.08
N LEU A 26 1.17 16.99 -5.68
CA LEU A 26 1.12 17.42 -4.27
C LEU A 26 -0.30 17.51 -3.74
N TYR A 27 -1.24 17.93 -4.58
CA TYR A 27 -2.66 18.05 -4.26
C TYR A 27 -3.51 17.28 -5.27
N SER A 28 -4.68 16.80 -4.85
CA SER A 28 -5.53 15.97 -5.70
C SER A 28 -6.16 16.74 -6.85
N ASN A 29 -6.41 18.04 -6.66
CA ASN A 29 -6.95 18.97 -7.64
C ASN A 29 -6.61 20.41 -7.22
N LYS A 30 -6.77 21.38 -8.13
CA LYS A 30 -6.64 22.83 -7.92
C LYS A 30 -7.52 23.36 -6.79
N PHE A 31 -8.70 22.78 -6.57
CA PHE A 31 -9.65 23.19 -5.52
C PHE A 31 -9.42 22.49 -4.17
N SER A 32 -8.28 21.83 -3.96
CA SER A 32 -7.93 21.31 -2.64
C SER A 32 -7.82 22.46 -1.63
N ASN A 33 -8.05 22.20 -0.34
CA ASN A 33 -7.86 23.19 0.71
C ASN A 33 -6.37 23.45 1.05
N HIS A 34 -5.45 22.73 0.43
CA HIS A 34 -3.99 22.89 0.55
C HIS A 34 -3.43 22.78 1.99
N ILE A 35 -4.21 22.25 2.94
CA ILE A 35 -3.77 22.05 4.34
C ILE A 35 -2.68 20.98 4.42
N TYR A 36 -2.90 19.86 3.73
CA TYR A 36 -2.00 18.72 3.69
C TYR A 36 -1.72 18.32 2.25
N THR A 37 -0.48 17.94 1.97
CA THR A 37 -0.12 17.33 0.69
C THR A 37 -0.46 15.84 0.68
N GLN A 38 -0.68 15.29 -0.51
CA GLN A 38 -0.83 13.84 -0.69
C GLN A 38 0.42 13.09 -0.23
N HIS A 39 1.60 13.70 -0.39
CA HIS A 39 2.87 13.11 0.03
C HIS A 39 2.94 12.96 1.55
N GLN A 40 2.50 13.98 2.29
CA GLN A 40 2.41 13.92 3.76
C GLN A 40 1.47 12.80 4.21
N HIS A 41 0.25 12.74 3.66
CA HIS A 41 -0.68 11.67 4.01
C HIS A 41 -0.12 10.28 3.72
N LEU A 42 0.51 10.08 2.56
CA LEU A 42 1.12 8.81 2.18
C LEU A 42 2.24 8.40 3.14
N ALA A 43 3.13 9.32 3.46
CA ALA A 43 4.25 9.04 4.36
C ALA A 43 3.77 8.70 5.78
N ILE A 44 2.71 9.36 6.27
CA ILE A 44 2.09 9.02 7.57
C ILE A 44 1.46 7.62 7.51
N LEU A 45 0.78 7.28 6.42
CA LEU A 45 0.22 5.93 6.25
C LEU A 45 1.31 4.85 6.17
N CYS A 46 2.42 5.13 5.49
CA CYS A 46 3.59 4.24 5.48
C CYS A 46 4.14 4.04 6.89
N LEU A 47 4.30 5.12 7.67
CA LEU A 47 4.74 5.05 9.07
C LEU A 47 3.78 4.22 9.92
N MET A 48 2.47 4.46 9.79
CA MET A 48 1.42 3.71 10.49
C MET A 48 1.53 2.21 10.20
N LYS A 49 1.72 1.83 8.93
CA LYS A 49 1.87 0.41 8.54
C LYS A 49 3.19 -0.19 8.99
N TYR A 50 4.29 0.57 8.95
CA TYR A 50 5.59 0.14 9.45
C TYR A 50 5.56 -0.17 10.95
N LEU A 51 4.89 0.69 11.73
CA LEU A 51 4.73 0.52 13.18
C LEU A 51 3.62 -0.46 13.57
N LYS A 52 2.84 -0.97 12.59
CA LYS A 52 1.66 -1.81 12.81
C LYS A 52 0.61 -1.17 13.73
N GLN A 53 0.45 0.15 13.60
CA GLN A 53 -0.47 0.95 14.42
C GLN A 53 -1.80 1.21 13.73
N HIS A 54 -2.79 1.61 14.54
CA HIS A 54 -4.08 2.09 14.08
C HIS A 54 -4.09 3.61 13.80
N TYR A 55 -5.14 4.09 13.12
CA TYR A 55 -5.25 5.50 12.73
C TYR A 55 -5.24 6.49 13.90
N ARG A 56 -5.74 6.10 15.08
CA ARG A 56 -5.72 6.96 16.28
C ARG A 56 -4.33 6.99 16.89
N GLU A 57 -3.74 5.82 17.11
CA GLU A 57 -2.41 5.66 17.68
C GLU A 57 -1.32 6.40 16.89
N ILE A 58 -1.39 6.43 15.55
CA ILE A 58 -0.42 7.19 14.76
C ILE A 58 -0.58 8.70 14.93
N VAL A 59 -1.80 9.20 15.12
CA VAL A 59 -2.06 10.61 15.39
C VAL A 59 -1.55 10.97 16.78
N ASP A 60 -1.79 10.13 17.78
CA ASP A 60 -1.28 10.30 19.14
C ASP A 60 0.26 10.28 19.13
N LEU A 61 0.89 9.40 18.33
CA LEU A 61 2.34 9.38 18.16
C LEU A 61 2.86 10.70 17.57
N LEU A 62 2.18 11.25 16.56
CA LEU A 62 2.54 12.52 15.94
C LEU A 62 2.39 13.70 16.91
N GLN A 63 1.43 13.65 17.83
CA GLN A 63 1.25 14.67 18.87
C GLN A 63 2.37 14.61 19.92
N ASN A 64 2.83 13.41 20.26
CA ASN A 64 3.86 13.21 21.27
C ASN A 64 5.29 13.31 20.73
N THR A 65 5.49 13.31 19.41
CA THR A 65 6.83 13.22 18.79
C THR A 65 7.05 14.24 17.67
N ASP A 66 7.88 15.24 17.95
CA ASP A 66 8.22 16.28 16.99
C ASP A 66 9.08 15.82 15.80
N ALA A 67 9.82 14.72 15.94
CA ALA A 67 10.76 14.28 14.91
C ALA A 67 10.06 14.01 13.56
N PHE A 68 8.89 13.37 13.60
CA PHE A 68 8.11 13.05 12.40
C PHE A 68 7.36 14.27 11.85
N THR A 69 6.81 15.12 12.72
CA THR A 69 6.11 16.34 12.30
C THR A 69 7.06 17.30 11.60
N ARG A 70 8.28 17.47 12.11
CA ARG A 70 9.36 18.25 11.47
C ARG A 70 9.82 17.63 10.15
N LEU A 71 10.03 16.31 10.10
CA LEU A 71 10.42 15.61 8.86
C LEU A 71 9.37 15.80 7.75
N LEU A 72 8.09 15.71 8.10
CA LEU A 72 6.96 15.86 7.18
C LEU A 72 6.58 17.32 6.91
N LYS A 73 7.18 18.27 7.63
CA LYS A 73 6.84 19.70 7.60
C LYS A 73 5.34 19.93 7.82
N LEU A 74 4.76 19.24 8.79
CA LEU A 74 3.35 19.39 9.15
C LEU A 74 3.16 20.69 9.91
N LYS A 75 2.26 21.56 9.43
CA LYS A 75 1.82 22.75 10.16
C LYS A 75 0.86 22.40 11.28
N THR A 76 0.04 21.38 11.07
CA THR A 76 -1.00 20.93 11.99
C THR A 76 -1.11 19.40 12.02
N ILE A 77 -1.65 18.93 13.15
CA ILE A 77 -2.17 17.60 13.44
C ILE A 77 -3.23 17.02 12.48
N PRO A 78 -2.99 16.13 11.49
CA PRO A 78 -4.14 15.53 10.79
C PRO A 78 -4.98 14.70 11.74
N HIS A 79 -6.29 14.93 11.74
CA HIS A 79 -7.23 14.07 12.44
C HIS A 79 -7.22 12.64 11.86
N PHE A 80 -7.47 11.61 12.67
CA PHE A 80 -7.39 10.20 12.24
C PHE A 80 -8.31 9.88 11.05
N THR A 81 -9.49 10.50 10.99
CA THR A 81 -10.42 10.34 9.85
C THR A 81 -9.89 10.97 8.56
N THR A 82 -9.00 11.96 8.63
CA THR A 82 -8.37 12.57 7.45
C THR A 82 -7.48 11.55 6.75
N LEU A 83 -6.65 10.82 7.50
CA LEU A 83 -5.82 9.72 6.98
C LEU A 83 -6.66 8.59 6.39
N GLN A 84 -7.73 8.19 7.10
CA GLN A 84 -8.67 7.18 6.64
C GLN A 84 -9.36 7.60 5.33
N LYS A 85 -9.89 8.83 5.25
CA LYS A 85 -10.54 9.37 4.04
C LYS A 85 -9.57 9.50 2.88
N PHE A 86 -8.31 9.85 3.15
CA PHE A 86 -7.26 9.85 2.13
C PHE A 86 -7.00 8.43 1.60
N PHE A 87 -6.82 7.45 2.49
CA PHE A 87 -6.59 6.05 2.08
C PHE A 87 -7.75 5.49 1.24
N LYS A 88 -9.00 5.83 1.55
CA LYS A 88 -10.17 5.43 0.73
C LYS A 88 -10.13 5.98 -0.70
N ARG A 89 -9.49 7.12 -0.95
CA ARG A 89 -9.35 7.73 -2.28
C ARG A 89 -8.07 7.31 -2.99
N PHE A 90 -7.19 6.58 -2.31
CA PHE A 90 -5.89 6.19 -2.83
C PHE A 90 -6.08 5.22 -4.00
N SER A 91 -5.61 5.61 -5.18
CA SER A 91 -5.85 4.85 -6.40
C SER A 91 -4.77 3.79 -6.65
N GLN A 92 -5.17 2.71 -7.31
CA GLN A 92 -4.23 1.67 -7.76
C GLN A 92 -3.11 2.23 -8.65
N LEU A 93 -3.41 3.28 -9.43
CA LEU A 93 -2.41 3.94 -10.27
C LEU A 93 -1.32 4.64 -9.45
N MET A 94 -1.69 5.30 -8.34
CA MET A 94 -0.71 5.90 -7.43
C MET A 94 0.12 4.82 -6.75
N PHE A 95 -0.51 3.73 -6.30
CA PHE A 95 0.18 2.58 -5.73
C PHE A 95 1.20 1.98 -6.71
N ASP A 96 0.78 1.71 -7.95
CA ASP A 96 1.63 1.17 -9.00
C ASP A 96 2.84 2.08 -9.27
N ARG A 97 2.67 3.42 -9.26
CA ARG A 97 3.78 4.37 -9.42
C ARG A 97 4.78 4.33 -8.27
N ILE A 98 4.29 4.27 -7.02
CA ILE A 98 5.15 4.18 -5.84
C ILE A 98 5.94 2.87 -5.87
N LEU A 99 5.26 1.76 -6.18
CA LEU A 99 5.87 0.45 -6.28
C LEU A 99 6.99 0.43 -7.34
N CYS A 100 6.76 1.04 -8.51
CA CYS A 100 7.80 1.17 -9.54
C CYS A 100 9.03 1.94 -9.05
N GLN A 101 8.86 2.98 -8.23
CA GLN A 101 10.00 3.72 -7.70
C GLN A 101 10.69 2.99 -6.55
N SER A 102 9.93 2.30 -5.69
CA SER A 102 10.53 1.51 -4.62
C SER A 102 11.39 0.37 -5.16
N LEU A 103 11.02 -0.20 -6.31
CA LEU A 103 11.82 -1.23 -6.98
C LEU A 103 13.24 -0.74 -7.34
N LYS A 104 13.42 0.56 -7.62
CA LYS A 104 14.74 1.13 -7.92
C LYS A 104 15.66 1.21 -6.71
N LEU A 105 15.13 1.07 -5.49
CA LEU A 105 15.94 0.99 -4.29
C LEU A 105 16.65 -0.36 -4.16
N PHE A 106 16.18 -1.37 -4.89
CA PHE A 106 16.75 -2.71 -4.89
C PHE A 106 17.64 -2.90 -6.11
N GLN A 107 18.77 -3.56 -5.94
CA GLN A 107 19.59 -4.05 -7.05
C GLN A 107 18.92 -5.30 -7.61
N LEU A 108 17.94 -5.10 -8.50
CA LEU A 108 17.19 -6.19 -9.09
C LEU A 108 18.07 -7.00 -10.04
N SER A 109 18.35 -8.25 -9.68
CA SER A 109 18.81 -9.28 -10.61
C SER A 109 17.69 -10.30 -10.70
N VAL A 110 16.71 -10.05 -11.57
CA VAL A 110 15.53 -10.92 -11.67
C VAL A 110 15.96 -12.25 -12.28
N VAL A 111 16.06 -13.28 -11.44
CA VAL A 111 16.44 -14.64 -11.84
C VAL A 111 15.20 -15.49 -12.09
N GLY A 112 14.13 -15.25 -11.32
CA GLY A 112 12.89 -15.99 -11.43
C GLY A 112 11.74 -15.22 -10.78
N ILE A 113 10.55 -15.39 -11.33
CA ILE A 113 9.34 -14.70 -10.87
C ILE A 113 8.39 -15.75 -10.30
N ALA A 114 8.02 -15.58 -9.03
CA ALA A 114 6.97 -16.36 -8.41
C ALA A 114 5.68 -15.54 -8.36
N ILE A 115 4.56 -16.19 -8.67
CA ILE A 115 3.23 -15.58 -8.62
C ILE A 115 2.37 -16.42 -7.70
N ASP A 116 1.76 -15.78 -6.71
CA ASP A 116 0.80 -16.41 -5.82
C ASP A 116 -0.39 -15.47 -5.58
N ALA A 117 -1.53 -16.04 -5.21
CA ALA A 117 -2.77 -15.30 -5.01
C ALA A 117 -3.46 -15.68 -3.70
N THR A 118 -3.87 -14.65 -2.94
CA THR A 118 -4.58 -14.79 -1.68
C THR A 118 -5.96 -14.15 -1.75
N GLY A 119 -6.93 -14.72 -1.03
CA GLY A 119 -8.28 -14.17 -0.88
C GLY A 119 -8.48 -13.49 0.48
N TYR A 120 -9.05 -12.29 0.48
CA TYR A 120 -9.48 -11.56 1.67
C TYR A 120 -11.01 -11.48 1.70
N ASP A 121 -11.62 -12.03 2.75
CA ASP A 121 -13.07 -11.97 2.93
C ASP A 121 -13.55 -10.52 2.98
N SER A 122 -14.64 -10.24 2.24
CA SER A 122 -15.22 -8.88 2.19
C SER A 122 -16.24 -8.63 3.30
N ASP A 123 -16.66 -9.68 4.02
CA ASP A 123 -17.60 -9.62 5.12
C ASP A 123 -16.91 -9.92 6.46
N TYR A 124 -17.31 -9.20 7.50
CA TYR A 124 -16.83 -9.45 8.86
C TYR A 124 -17.50 -10.68 9.52
N SER A 125 -18.68 -11.09 9.03
CA SER A 125 -19.43 -12.18 9.64
C SER A 125 -18.66 -13.50 9.57
N SER A 126 -18.75 -14.36 10.60
CA SER A 126 -18.21 -15.72 10.51
C SER A 126 -19.08 -16.60 9.61
N LYS A 127 -18.51 -17.63 8.99
CA LYS A 127 -19.28 -18.60 8.20
C LYS A 127 -20.33 -19.30 9.06
N TYR A 128 -19.97 -19.65 10.30
CA TYR A 128 -20.85 -20.31 11.27
C TYR A 128 -22.14 -19.51 11.51
N TYR A 129 -22.03 -18.23 11.89
CA TYR A 129 -23.20 -17.40 12.17
C TYR A 129 -24.02 -17.12 10.91
N SER A 130 -23.38 -16.97 9.74
CA SER A 130 -24.10 -16.81 8.48
C SER A 130 -24.99 -18.00 8.16
N VAL A 131 -24.51 -19.24 8.37
CA VAL A 131 -25.28 -20.46 8.13
C VAL A 131 -26.43 -20.60 9.13
N LYS A 132 -26.18 -20.33 10.42
CA LYS A 132 -27.21 -20.41 11.47
C LYS A 132 -28.36 -19.43 11.24
N ILE A 133 -28.07 -18.19 10.85
CA ILE A 133 -29.09 -17.15 10.67
C ILE A 133 -29.83 -17.32 9.33
N LYS A 134 -29.11 -17.60 8.23
CA LYS A 134 -29.68 -17.62 6.88
C LYS A 134 -30.11 -19.01 6.40
N GLY A 135 -29.89 -20.06 7.21
CA GLY A 135 -30.26 -21.45 6.89
C GLY A 135 -29.54 -22.06 5.69
N SER A 136 -28.55 -21.35 5.10
CA SER A 136 -27.89 -21.79 3.87
C SER A 136 -26.45 -21.27 3.79
N CYS A 137 -25.60 -22.06 3.13
CA CYS A 137 -24.17 -21.82 3.02
C CYS A 137 -23.87 -21.00 1.76
N PHE A 138 -24.08 -19.68 1.81
CA PHE A 138 -23.72 -18.80 0.70
C PHE A 138 -22.20 -18.64 0.60
N ARG A 139 -21.67 -18.70 -0.63
CA ARG A 139 -20.28 -18.33 -0.90
C ARG A 139 -20.12 -16.82 -0.72
N LYS A 140 -19.34 -16.42 0.28
CA LYS A 140 -19.05 -15.00 0.54
C LYS A 140 -18.25 -14.40 -0.61
N SER A 141 -18.52 -13.15 -0.93
CA SER A 141 -17.62 -12.41 -1.81
C SER A 141 -16.31 -12.15 -1.08
N TYR A 142 -15.22 -12.33 -1.80
CA TYR A 142 -13.88 -12.02 -1.31
C TYR A 142 -13.14 -11.19 -2.36
N THR A 143 -12.15 -10.43 -1.91
CA THR A 143 -11.20 -9.74 -2.77
C THR A 143 -10.00 -10.65 -2.93
N LYS A 144 -9.69 -11.03 -4.17
CA LYS A 144 -8.47 -11.77 -4.49
C LYS A 144 -7.37 -10.78 -4.82
N ASP A 145 -6.20 -10.96 -4.24
CA ASP A 145 -4.98 -10.22 -4.57
C ASP A 145 -3.92 -11.21 -5.05
N SER A 146 -3.48 -11.04 -6.29
CA SER A 146 -2.39 -11.81 -6.90
C SER A 146 -1.12 -10.97 -6.92
N ILE A 147 -0.03 -11.49 -6.38
CA ILE A 147 1.22 -10.78 -6.19
C ILE A 147 2.31 -11.54 -6.95
N ALA A 148 3.10 -10.80 -7.73
CA ALA A 148 4.30 -11.31 -8.38
C ALA A 148 5.52 -10.78 -7.64
N ILE A 149 6.43 -11.68 -7.28
CA ILE A 149 7.67 -11.39 -6.57
C ILE A 149 8.89 -11.87 -7.35
N ASP A 150 10.02 -11.19 -7.18
CA ASP A 150 11.32 -11.74 -7.57
C ASP A 150 11.78 -12.73 -6.50
N VAL A 151 12.11 -13.96 -6.90
CA VAL A 151 12.45 -15.05 -5.98
C VAL A 151 13.74 -14.75 -5.20
N LYS A 152 14.70 -14.06 -5.83
CA LYS A 152 16.01 -13.78 -5.22
C LYS A 152 15.95 -12.63 -4.21
N THR A 153 15.41 -11.49 -4.62
CA THR A 153 15.35 -10.30 -3.75
C THR A 153 14.10 -10.26 -2.85
N GLN A 154 13.13 -11.15 -3.08
CA GLN A 154 11.80 -11.12 -2.45
C GLN A 154 11.06 -9.79 -2.64
N SER A 155 11.44 -9.02 -3.65
CA SER A 155 10.82 -7.74 -3.95
C SER A 155 9.50 -7.94 -4.69
N ILE A 156 8.48 -7.16 -4.32
CA ILE A 156 7.18 -7.20 -4.97
C ILE A 156 7.28 -6.46 -6.31
N LEU A 157 7.18 -7.20 -7.41
CA LEU A 157 7.31 -6.66 -8.76
C LEU A 157 6.00 -6.06 -9.26
N ALA A 158 4.88 -6.74 -9.01
CA ALA A 158 3.55 -6.30 -9.40
C ALA A 158 2.45 -6.93 -8.53
N ASN A 159 1.33 -6.24 -8.42
CA ASN A 159 0.13 -6.79 -7.82
C ASN A 159 -1.10 -6.60 -8.71
N LYS A 160 -2.09 -7.45 -8.50
CA LYS A 160 -3.40 -7.38 -9.13
C LYS A 160 -4.47 -7.80 -8.13
N SER A 161 -5.21 -6.81 -7.64
CA SER A 161 -6.41 -7.03 -6.84
C SER A 161 -7.67 -7.02 -7.71
N CYS A 162 -8.60 -7.92 -7.40
CA CYS A 162 -9.92 -8.02 -8.04
C CYS A 162 -10.96 -8.62 -7.09
N LYS A 163 -12.24 -8.30 -7.31
CA LYS A 163 -13.33 -9.02 -6.67
C LYS A 163 -13.43 -10.43 -7.27
N ALA A 164 -13.50 -11.43 -6.42
CA ALA A 164 -13.57 -12.84 -6.81
C ALA A 164 -15.05 -13.31 -6.91
N PRO A 165 -15.34 -14.46 -7.56
CA PRO A 165 -14.42 -15.46 -8.12
C PRO A 165 -13.80 -15.04 -9.45
N ARG A 166 -12.50 -15.29 -9.63
CA ARG A 166 -11.75 -15.04 -10.87
C ARG A 166 -10.63 -16.07 -11.02
N HIS A 167 -10.45 -16.58 -12.23
CA HIS A 167 -9.41 -17.57 -12.54
C HIS A 167 -8.03 -16.93 -12.63
N ASP A 168 -7.00 -17.66 -12.17
CA ASP A 168 -5.62 -17.18 -12.11
C ASP A 168 -5.01 -16.85 -13.47
N ASN A 169 -5.38 -17.55 -14.55
CA ASN A 169 -4.84 -17.28 -15.88
C ASN A 169 -5.07 -15.83 -16.34
N LYS A 170 -6.18 -15.20 -15.91
CA LYS A 170 -6.50 -13.79 -16.18
C LYS A 170 -5.55 -12.86 -15.44
N ASP A 171 -5.20 -13.21 -14.21
CA ASP A 171 -4.37 -12.37 -13.34
C ASP A 171 -2.89 -12.56 -13.67
N PHE A 172 -2.46 -13.79 -13.98
CA PHE A 172 -1.13 -14.12 -14.49
C PHE A 172 -0.77 -13.28 -15.72
N LYS A 173 -1.60 -13.30 -16.77
CA LYS A 173 -1.35 -12.52 -18.01
C LYS A 173 -1.22 -11.03 -17.74
N LEU A 174 -2.03 -10.49 -16.81
CA LEU A 174 -1.97 -9.08 -16.43
C LEU A 174 -0.71 -8.75 -15.62
N LEU A 175 -0.31 -9.63 -14.71
CA LEU A 175 0.90 -9.47 -13.90
C LEU A 175 2.15 -9.48 -14.77
N ILE A 176 2.31 -10.47 -15.64
CA ILE A 176 3.44 -10.54 -16.58
C ILE A 176 3.50 -9.27 -17.45
N LYS A 177 2.36 -8.82 -17.99
CA LYS A 177 2.31 -7.57 -18.76
C LYS A 177 2.69 -6.34 -17.94
N LYS A 178 2.31 -6.29 -16.65
CA LYS A 178 2.73 -5.20 -15.74
C LYS A 178 4.24 -5.24 -15.51
N ILE A 179 4.80 -6.41 -15.23
CA ILE A 179 6.24 -6.57 -14.97
C ILE A 179 7.04 -6.21 -16.23
N TYR A 180 6.61 -6.67 -17.42
CA TYR A 180 7.20 -6.31 -18.72
C TYR A 180 7.34 -4.79 -18.87
N ARG A 181 6.24 -4.07 -18.65
CA ARG A 181 6.19 -2.61 -18.78
C ARG A 181 7.07 -1.88 -17.77
N ARG A 182 7.33 -2.49 -16.61
CA ARG A 182 8.09 -1.88 -15.50
C ARG A 182 9.59 -2.10 -15.66
N LEU A 183 9.99 -3.33 -15.95
CA LEU A 183 11.38 -3.77 -15.92
C LEU A 183 11.97 -3.99 -17.32
N LYS A 184 11.15 -3.98 -18.39
CA LYS A 184 11.55 -4.31 -19.77
C LYS A 184 12.30 -5.65 -19.85
N ILE A 185 11.85 -6.63 -19.07
CA ILE A 185 12.41 -7.98 -19.07
C ILE A 185 11.66 -8.79 -20.12
N ASP A 186 12.37 -9.40 -21.04
CA ASP A 186 11.81 -10.39 -21.98
C ASP A 186 11.57 -11.71 -21.24
N TYR A 187 10.38 -12.29 -21.41
CA TYR A 187 10.06 -13.61 -20.86
C TYR A 187 10.27 -14.62 -21.98
N VAL A 188 11.05 -15.67 -21.69
CA VAL A 188 11.19 -16.87 -22.54
C VAL A 188 9.94 -17.72 -22.45
#